data_AF-A0A932KX18-F1
#
_entry.id   AF-A0A932KX18-F1
#
_cell.length_a   1.000
_cell.length_b   1.000
_cell.length_c   1.000
_cell.angle_alpha   90.00
_cell.angle_beta   90.00
_cell.angle_gamma   90.00
#
_symmetry.space_group_name_H-M   'P 1'
#
loop_
_entity.id
_entity.type
_entity.pdbx_description
1 polymer ?
#
loop_
_entity_poly.entity_id
_entity_poly.type
_entity_poly.pdbx_seq_one_letter_code
_entity_poly.pdbx_strand_id
1 'polypeptide(L)'
;KMQEERSQHKNRAKAMKVLRARLYEHEREKLAATRAADRKSQVGSGDRSERIRTYNFPQSRVTDHRVNLTLQPIDEVLGGEALDKLVDALTAADQAEKLSQIS
;
A
#
# COMPACT_ATOMS: atom_id res chain seq x y z
N LYS A 1 -27.80 -11.49 23.93
CA LYS A 1 -28.58 -12.26 24.93
C LYS A 1 -27.94 -13.63 25.07
N MET A 2 -27.72 -14.09 26.30
CA MET A 2 -27.16 -15.42 26.58
C MET A 2 -27.93 -15.99 27.76
N GLN A 3 -28.65 -17.09 27.53
CA GLN A 3 -29.50 -17.73 28.52
C GLN A 3 -29.47 -19.23 28.25
N GLU A 4 -28.36 -19.85 28.63
CA GLU A 4 -28.14 -21.29 28.45
C GLU A 4 -28.13 -22.03 29.79
N GLU A 5 -27.72 -21.39 30.88
CA GLU A 5 -27.67 -22.00 32.20
C GLU A 5 -28.62 -21.34 33.21
N ARG A 6 -29.03 -22.08 34.25
CA ARG A 6 -29.84 -21.55 35.36
C ARG A 6 -29.10 -20.49 36.19
N SER A 7 -27.77 -20.44 36.16
CA SER A 7 -26.95 -19.49 36.92
C SER A 7 -26.59 -18.24 36.12
N GLN A 8 -26.97 -17.07 36.64
CA GLN A 8 -26.64 -15.76 36.06
C GLN A 8 -25.12 -15.52 35.99
N HIS A 9 -24.35 -15.93 37.00
CA HIS A 9 -22.90 -15.74 37.02
C HIS A 9 -22.20 -16.49 35.88
N LYS A 10 -22.64 -17.72 35.61
CA LYS A 10 -22.10 -18.53 34.50
C LYS A 10 -22.50 -17.96 33.14
N ASN A 11 -23.75 -17.52 32.97
CA ASN A 11 -24.18 -16.80 31.77
C ASN A 11 -23.40 -15.50 31.55
N ARG A 12 -23.14 -14.72 32.61
CA ARG A 12 -22.34 -13.48 32.52
C ARG A 12 -20.90 -13.75 32.13
N ALA A 13 -20.25 -14.75 32.73
CA ALA A 13 -18.88 -15.13 32.39
C ALA A 13 -18.76 -15.56 30.92
N LYS A 14 -19.68 -16.39 30.44
CA LYS A 14 -19.70 -16.83 29.04
C LYS A 14 -20.02 -15.67 28.10
N ALA A 15 -20.92 -14.75 28.48
CA ALA A 15 -21.24 -13.57 27.68
C ALA A 15 -20.03 -12.63 27.54
N MET A 16 -19.26 -12.41 28.61
CA MET A 16 -18.04 -11.61 28.56
C MET A 16 -16.95 -12.26 27.71
N LYS A 17 -16.81 -13.60 27.75
CA LYS A 17 -15.89 -14.34 26.88
C LYS A 17 -16.25 -14.16 25.40
N VAL A 18 -17.52 -14.31 25.05
CA VAL A 18 -18.02 -14.10 23.68
C VAL A 18 -17.87 -12.65 23.24
N LEU A 19 -18.21 -11.69 24.11
CA LEU A 19 -18.04 -10.27 23.80
C LEU A 19 -16.58 -9.92 23.53
N ARG A 20 -15.65 -10.42 24.35
CA ARG A 20 -14.21 -10.21 24.15
C ARG A 20 -13.73 -10.76 22.81
N ALA A 21 -14.16 -11.98 22.46
CA ALA A 21 -13.82 -12.59 21.18
C ALA A 21 -14.36 -11.77 19.99
N ARG A 22 -15.61 -11.29 20.07
CA ARG A 22 -16.22 -10.44 19.04
C ARG A 22 -15.54 -9.09 18.89
N LEU A 23 -15.20 -8.43 20.00
CA LEU A 23 -14.48 -7.15 19.97
C LEU A 23 -13.09 -7.32 19.35
N TYR A 24 -12.39 -8.40 19.71
CA TYR A 24 -11.10 -8.71 19.13
C TYR A 24 -11.19 -8.98 17.61
N GLU A 25 -12.18 -9.77 17.18
CA GLU A 25 -12.41 -10.04 15.76
C GLU A 25 -12.75 -8.77 14.99
N HIS A 26 -13.60 -7.91 15.55
CA HIS A 26 -13.95 -6.62 14.95
C HIS A 26 -12.74 -5.70 14.75
N GLU A 27 -11.90 -5.55 15.78
CA GLU A 27 -10.67 -4.73 15.66
C GLU A 27 -9.68 -5.35 14.66
N ARG A 28 -9.56 -6.68 14.64
CA ARG A 28 -8.71 -7.39 13.66
C ARG A 28 -9.21 -7.15 12.23
N GLU A 29 -10.52 -7.26 12.00
CA GLU A 29 -11.13 -7.00 10.70
C GLU A 29 -10.94 -5.55 10.27
N LYS A 30 -11.13 -4.60 11.19
CA LYS A 30 -10.88 -3.17 10.93
C LYS A 30 -9.44 -2.92 10.49
N LEU A 31 -8.46 -3.47 11.21
CA LEU A 31 -7.04 -3.36 10.85
C LEU A 31 -6.73 -4.01 9.50
N ALA A 32 -7.33 -5.17 9.22
CA ALA A 32 -7.17 -5.85 7.94
C ALA A 32 -7.76 -5.02 6.78
N ALA A 33 -8.94 -4.41 7.00
CA ALA A 33 -9.61 -3.56 6.02
C ALA A 33 -8.79 -2.30 5.71
N THR A 34 -8.24 -1.62 6.73
CA THR A 34 -7.35 -0.46 6.53
C THR A 34 -6.13 -0.86 5.71
N ARG A 35 -5.43 -1.93 6.09
CA ARG A 35 -4.25 -2.43 5.35
C ARG A 35 -4.57 -2.82 3.91
N ALA A 36 -5.75 -3.42 3.69
CA ALA A 36 -6.19 -3.80 2.36
C ALA A 36 -6.49 -2.57 1.49
N ALA A 37 -7.11 -1.54 2.07
CA ALA A 37 -7.36 -0.26 1.40
C ALA A 37 -6.04 0.44 1.05
N ASP A 38 -5.10 0.54 1.99
CA ASP A 38 -3.77 1.15 1.77
C ASP A 38 -2.97 0.42 0.69
N ARG A 39 -3.03 -0.91 0.67
CA ARG A 39 -2.36 -1.70 -0.38
C ARG A 39 -3.01 -1.46 -1.74
N LYS A 40 -4.34 -1.42 -1.78
CA LYS A 40 -5.08 -1.21 -3.02
C LYS A 40 -4.79 0.18 -3.61
N SER A 41 -4.63 1.21 -2.78
CA SER A 41 -4.26 2.55 -3.27
C SER A 41 -2.81 2.61 -3.77
N GLN A 42 -1.88 1.87 -3.18
CA GLN A 42 -0.47 1.84 -3.60
C GLN A 42 -0.23 1.06 -4.90
N VAL A 43 -0.93 -0.07 -5.08
CA VAL A 43 -0.71 -0.97 -6.24
C VAL A 43 -1.66 -0.66 -7.40
N GLY A 44 -2.80 -0.03 -7.11
CA GLY A 44 -3.84 0.23 -8.11
C GLY A 44 -4.64 -1.03 -8.47
N SER A 45 -5.13 -1.07 -9.72
CA SER A 45 -5.86 -2.21 -10.27
C SER A 45 -4.92 -3.31 -10.80
N GLY A 46 -3.65 -2.99 -11.01
CA GLY A 46 -2.66 -3.88 -11.61
C GLY A 46 -2.79 -3.97 -13.14
N ASP A 47 -3.62 -3.13 -13.77
CA ASP A 47 -3.71 -3.06 -15.21
C ASP A 47 -2.42 -2.51 -15.83
N ARG A 48 -2.14 -2.94 -17.06
CA ARG A 48 -0.94 -2.54 -17.81
C ARG A 48 -0.92 -1.04 -18.11
N SER A 49 -2.09 -0.41 -18.19
CA SER A 49 -2.22 1.04 -18.40
C SER A 49 -1.72 1.86 -17.21
N GLU A 50 -1.76 1.32 -15.99
CA GLU A 50 -1.32 1.98 -14.74
C GLU A 50 0.17 1.79 -14.45
N ARG A 51 0.91 1.17 -15.37
CA ARG A 51 2.32 0.86 -15.17
C ARG A 51 3.15 2.14 -15.07
N ILE A 52 3.76 2.36 -13.91
CA ILE A 52 4.63 3.52 -13.63
C ILE A 52 5.97 3.48 -14.38
N ARG A 53 6.47 2.29 -14.78
CA ARG A 53 7.81 2.16 -15.36
C ARG A 53 7.93 0.99 -16.34
N THR A 54 8.70 1.19 -17.40
CA THR A 54 9.04 0.17 -18.40
C THR A 54 10.51 -0.16 -18.33
N TYR A 55 10.83 -1.44 -18.12
CA TYR A 55 12.17 -1.99 -18.25
C TYR A 55 12.27 -2.68 -19.61
N ASN A 56 13.05 -2.11 -20.54
CA ASN A 56 13.20 -2.62 -21.90
C ASN A 56 14.65 -3.11 -22.10
N PHE A 57 14.86 -4.41 -21.92
CA PHE A 57 16.16 -5.05 -22.06
C PHE A 57 16.71 -5.04 -23.49
N PRO A 58 15.93 -5.34 -24.56
CA PRO A 58 16.45 -5.26 -25.93
C PRO A 58 17.04 -3.90 -26.33
N GLN A 59 16.61 -2.81 -25.69
CA GLN A 59 17.09 -1.45 -25.95
C GLN A 59 17.83 -0.85 -24.74
N SER A 60 18.22 -1.70 -23.77
CA SER A 60 18.94 -1.38 -22.54
C SER A 60 18.47 -0.10 -21.83
N ARG A 61 17.14 0.10 -21.72
CA ARG A 61 16.58 1.33 -21.14
C ARG A 61 15.52 1.09 -20.09
N VAL A 62 15.40 2.08 -19.20
CA VAL A 62 14.32 2.18 -18.21
C VAL A 62 13.59 3.50 -18.43
N THR A 63 12.27 3.45 -18.61
CA THR A 63 11.43 4.65 -18.75
C THR A 63 10.43 4.73 -17.61
N ASP A 64 10.48 5.80 -16.80
CA ASP A 64 9.48 6.10 -15.79
C ASP A 64 8.43 7.05 -16.37
N HIS A 65 7.18 6.60 -16.41
CA HIS A 65 6.07 7.30 -17.06
C HIS A 65 5.47 8.41 -16.20
N ARG A 66 5.79 8.46 -14.90
CA ARG A 66 5.27 9.52 -14.01
C ARG A 66 5.90 10.87 -14.31
N VAL A 67 7.17 10.86 -14.72
CA VAL A 67 7.95 12.06 -15.07
C VAL A 67 8.46 12.04 -16.51
N ASN A 68 8.07 11.04 -17.30
CA ASN A 68 8.53 10.81 -18.68
C ASN A 68 10.07 10.79 -18.82
N LEU A 69 10.77 10.29 -17.81
CA LEU A 69 12.23 10.17 -17.79
C LEU A 69 12.67 8.82 -18.36
N THR A 70 13.67 8.81 -19.23
CA THR A 70 14.30 7.59 -19.74
C THR A 70 15.78 7.57 -19.37
N LEU A 71 16.23 6.47 -18.78
CA LEU A 71 17.62 6.22 -18.40
C LEU A 71 18.21 5.02 -19.16
N GLN A 72 19.51 5.10 -19.41
CA GLN A 72 20.34 4.05 -20.01
C GLN A 72 21.72 4.06 -19.33
N PRO A 73 22.41 2.91 -19.17
CA PRO A 73 21.93 1.54 -19.43
C PRO A 73 21.06 0.99 -18.29
N ILE A 74 20.16 0.04 -18.62
CA ILE A 74 19.28 -0.63 -17.64
C ILE A 74 20.04 -1.33 -16.51
N ASP A 75 21.23 -1.86 -16.79
CA ASP A 75 22.02 -2.62 -15.82
C ASP A 75 22.50 -1.75 -14.66
N GLU A 76 22.90 -0.50 -14.91
CA GLU A 76 23.27 0.46 -13.87
C GLU A 76 22.07 0.86 -12.99
N VAL A 77 20.88 0.92 -13.58
CA VAL A 77 19.64 1.22 -12.83
C VAL A 77 19.25 0.04 -11.94
N LEU A 78 19.38 -1.19 -12.47
CA LEU A 78 19.10 -2.42 -11.70
C LEU A 78 20.18 -2.71 -10.65
N GLY A 79 21.43 -2.33 -10.93
CA GLY A 79 22.55 -2.41 -10.00
C GLY A 79 22.54 -1.35 -8.90
N GLY A 80 21.67 -0.34 -9.01
CA GLY A 80 21.48 0.72 -8.01
C GLY A 80 22.32 1.98 -8.24
N GLU A 81 23.39 1.90 -9.01
CA GLU A 81 24.31 3.01 -9.28
C GLU A 81 23.64 4.22 -9.95
N ALA A 82 22.69 3.96 -10.86
CA ALA A 82 21.93 5.00 -11.55
C ALA A 82 20.51 5.19 -10.99
N LEU A 83 20.17 4.53 -9.88
CA LEU A 83 18.82 4.61 -9.29
C LEU A 83 18.54 5.98 -8.68
N ASP A 84 19.54 6.61 -8.07
CA ASP A 84 19.42 7.92 -7.42
C ASP A 84 18.93 8.99 -8.41
N LYS A 85 19.44 8.99 -9.65
CA LYS A 85 18.99 9.91 -10.70
C LYS A 85 17.47 9.83 -10.94
N LEU A 86 16.91 8.63 -10.81
CA LEU A 86 15.49 8.39 -11.00
C LEU A 86 14.70 8.84 -9.76
N VAL A 87 15.21 8.55 -8.56
CA VAL A 87 14.59 8.99 -7.30
C VAL A 87 14.57 10.52 -7.22
N ASP A 88 15.67 11.18 -7.49
CA ASP A 88 15.80 12.64 -7.46
C ASP A 88 14.80 13.31 -8.40
N ALA A 89 14.68 12.80 -9.64
CA ALA A 89 13.73 13.33 -10.61
C ALA A 89 12.27 13.20 -10.13
N LEU A 90 11.92 12.07 -9.51
CA LEU A 90 10.58 11.86 -8.95
C LEU A 90 10.32 12.74 -7.73
N THR A 91 11.30 12.87 -6.84
CA THR A 91 11.18 13.72 -5.64
C THR A 91 11.05 15.18 -6.03
N ALA A 92 11.83 15.65 -7.01
CA ALA A 92 11.71 17.03 -7.52
C ALA A 92 10.34 17.29 -8.14
N ALA A 93 9.80 16.35 -8.92
CA ALA A 93 8.47 16.47 -9.51
C ALA A 93 7.37 16.52 -8.45
N ASP A 94 7.42 15.65 -7.44
CA ASP A 94 6.46 15.62 -6.31
C ASP A 94 6.53 16.91 -5.48
N GLN A 95 7.74 17.43 -5.21
CA GLN A 95 7.91 18.71 -4.52
C GLN A 95 7.34 19.89 -5.33
N ALA A 96 7.58 19.92 -6.64
CA ALA A 96 7.05 20.96 -7.51
C ALA A 96 5.51 20.93 -7.56
N GLU A 97 4.91 19.74 -7.65
CA GLU A 97 3.46 19.56 -7.61
C GLU A 97 2.87 20.05 -6.27
N LYS A 98 3.47 19.65 -5.14
CA LYS A 98 3.03 20.12 -3.81
C LYS A 98 3.12 21.63 -3.65
N LEU A 99 4.20 22.26 -4.15
CA LEU A 99 4.35 23.71 -4.11
C LEU A 99 3.29 24.42 -4.96
N SER A 100 2.95 23.86 -6.13
CA SER A 100 1.91 24.42 -7.01
C SER A 100 0.50 24.34 -6.41
N GLN A 101 0.22 23.36 -5.54
CA GLN A 101 -1.07 23.23 -4.85
C GLN A 101 -1.23 24.19 -3.67
N ILE A 102 -0.13 24.75 -3.17
CA ILE A 102 -0.12 25.71 -2.05
C ILE A 102 -0.17 27.15 -2.56
N SER A 103 0.37 27.42 -3.76
CA SER A 103 0.35 28.73 -4.43
C SER A 103 -0.99 29.01 -5.11
#